data_AF-A0A1R3U7A9-F1
#
_entry.id   AF-A0A1R3U7A9-F1
#
_cell.length_a   1.000
_cell.length_b   1.000
_cell.length_c   1.000
_cell.angle_alpha   90.00
_cell.angle_beta   90.00
_cell.angle_gamma   90.00
#
_symmetry.space_group_name_H-M   'P 1'
#
loop_
_entity.id
_entity.type
_entity.pdbx_description
1 polymer ?
#
loop_
_entity_poly.entity_id
_entity_poly.type
_entity_poly.pdbx_seq_one_letter_code
_entity_poly.pdbx_strand_id
1 'polypeptide(L)'
;MALPGRTRGGMEWYRALTSDHVAALEYKKKALKIPVLGLGGDQRFGEHMVPMLKEFASNVTGGSIARCNHYVADERPEEVAGALIDFLERG
;
A
#
# COMPACT_ATOMS: atom_id res chain seq x y z
N MET A 1 -17.13 -12.14 8.36
CA MET A 1 -17.11 -13.40 7.58
C MET A 1 -18.33 -14.31 7.76
N ALA A 2 -19.24 -14.08 8.72
CA ALA A 2 -20.24 -15.07 9.14
C ALA A 2 -21.41 -15.41 8.17
N LEU A 3 -21.48 -14.82 6.96
CA LEU A 3 -22.52 -15.16 5.99
C LEU A 3 -21.95 -16.09 4.90
N PRO A 4 -22.75 -16.99 4.32
CA PRO A 4 -22.33 -17.87 3.23
C PRO A 4 -21.65 -17.09 2.10
N GLY A 5 -20.58 -17.67 1.55
CA GLY A 5 -19.83 -17.08 0.42
C GLY A 5 -18.79 -16.02 0.80
N ARG A 6 -18.83 -15.40 1.99
CA ARG A 6 -17.87 -14.34 2.36
C ARG A 6 -16.43 -14.85 2.49
N THR A 7 -16.23 -16.02 3.10
CA THR A 7 -14.89 -16.64 3.17
C THR A 7 -14.40 -17.01 1.78
N ARG A 8 -15.28 -17.59 0.94
CA ARG A 8 -14.93 -17.91 -0.45
C ARG A 8 -14.46 -16.66 -1.19
N GLY A 9 -15.25 -15.59 -1.14
CA GLY A 9 -14.91 -14.30 -1.78
C GLY A 9 -13.59 -13.71 -1.28
N GLY A 10 -13.31 -13.78 0.02
CA GLY A 10 -12.02 -13.36 0.56
C GLY A 10 -10.84 -14.19 0.01
N MET A 11 -11.03 -15.49 -0.15
CA MET A 11 -10.00 -16.39 -0.70
C MET A 11 -9.79 -16.22 -2.21
N GLU A 12 -10.76 -15.67 -2.96
CA GLU A 12 -10.59 -15.44 -4.40
C GLU A 12 -9.46 -14.43 -4.71
N TRP A 13 -9.22 -13.45 -3.84
CA TRP A 13 -8.07 -12.53 -3.99
C TRP A 13 -6.73 -13.29 -4.03
N TYR A 14 -6.56 -14.29 -3.16
CA TYR A 14 -5.35 -15.12 -3.15
C TYR A 14 -5.28 -16.04 -4.37
N ARG A 15 -6.42 -16.55 -4.86
CA ARG A 15 -6.46 -17.35 -6.10
C ARG A 15 -6.10 -16.54 -7.34
N ALA A 16 -6.42 -15.25 -7.35
CA ALA A 16 -6.11 -14.33 -8.44
C ALA A 16 -4.66 -13.80 -8.40
N LEU A 17 -3.90 -14.04 -7.32
CA LEU A 17 -2.57 -13.46 -7.13
C LEU A 17 -1.62 -13.67 -8.32
N THR A 18 -1.62 -14.87 -8.92
CA THR A 18 -0.76 -15.16 -10.09
C THR A 18 -1.15 -14.33 -11.31
N SER A 19 -2.44 -14.21 -11.61
CA SER A 19 -2.91 -13.37 -12.73
C SER A 19 -2.67 -11.89 -12.47
N ASP A 20 -2.86 -11.44 -11.23
CA ASP A 20 -2.61 -10.05 -10.82
C ASP A 20 -1.12 -9.70 -10.93
N HIS A 21 -0.24 -10.64 -10.59
CA HIS A 21 1.20 -10.46 -10.76
C HIS A 21 1.59 -10.27 -12.23
N VAL A 22 1.06 -11.09 -13.14
CA VAL A 22 1.29 -10.93 -14.59
C VAL A 22 0.78 -9.57 -15.07
N ALA A 23 -0.41 -9.15 -14.64
CA ALA A 23 -0.95 -7.83 -14.98
C ALA A 23 -0.09 -6.68 -14.42
N ALA A 24 0.39 -6.79 -13.18
CA ALA A 24 1.25 -5.79 -12.56
C ALA A 24 2.58 -5.60 -13.32
N LEU A 25 3.16 -6.68 -13.85
CA LEU A 25 4.36 -6.60 -14.70
C LEU A 25 4.11 -5.82 -16.01
N GLU A 26 2.90 -5.89 -16.55
CA GLU A 26 2.51 -5.06 -17.70
C GLU A 26 2.28 -3.60 -17.28
N TYR A 27 1.59 -3.36 -16.17
CA TYR A 27 1.30 -2.00 -15.69
C TYR A 27 2.57 -1.21 -15.36
N LYS A 28 3.58 -1.86 -14.76
CA LYS A 28 4.82 -1.17 -14.37
C LYS A 28 5.63 -0.63 -15.55
N LYS A 29 5.38 -1.10 -16.78
CA LYS A 29 6.02 -0.57 -17.99
C LYS A 29 5.71 0.91 -18.23
N LYS A 30 4.59 1.42 -17.70
CA LYS A 30 4.22 2.84 -17.77
C LYS A 30 4.07 3.42 -16.36
N ALA A 31 5.12 4.05 -15.88
CA ALA A 31 5.14 4.65 -14.55
C ALA A 31 4.06 5.74 -14.37
N LEU A 32 3.38 5.69 -13.24
CA LEU A 32 2.48 6.75 -12.76
C LEU A 32 3.27 8.05 -12.58
N LYS A 33 2.70 9.14 -13.10
CA LYS A 33 3.30 10.50 -13.05
C LYS A 33 2.69 11.39 -11.96
N ILE A 34 1.60 10.96 -11.35
CA ILE A 34 0.99 11.63 -10.21
C ILE A 34 1.85 11.42 -8.94
N PRO A 35 1.76 12.30 -7.93
CA PRO A 35 2.32 12.06 -6.61
C PRO A 35 1.72 10.79 -5.98
N VAL A 36 2.55 10.01 -5.29
CA VAL A 36 2.16 8.80 -4.56
C VAL A 36 2.73 8.84 -3.13
N LEU A 37 1.89 8.51 -2.16
CA LEU A 37 2.28 8.31 -0.76
C LEU A 37 2.30 6.82 -0.42
N GLY A 38 3.41 6.32 0.10
CA GLY A 38 3.55 4.94 0.58
C GLY A 38 3.88 4.91 2.07
N LEU A 39 3.01 4.31 2.89
CA LEU A 39 3.21 4.17 4.34
C LEU A 39 3.24 2.69 4.72
N GLY A 40 4.15 2.31 5.61
CA GLY A 40 4.21 0.97 6.19
C GLY A 40 4.78 1.00 7.60
N GLY A 41 4.45 0.03 8.44
CA GLY A 41 5.02 -0.04 9.79
C GLY A 41 6.50 -0.42 9.80
N ASP A 42 7.29 0.20 10.67
CA ASP A 42 8.73 -0.05 10.83
C ASP A 42 9.07 -1.48 11.29
N GLN A 43 8.14 -2.16 11.97
CA GLN A 43 8.29 -3.56 12.37
C GLN A 43 7.86 -4.54 11.26
N ARG A 44 7.60 -4.04 10.05
CA ARG A 44 7.18 -4.84 8.90
C ARG A 44 7.74 -4.33 7.57
N PHE A 45 6.92 -3.68 6.75
CA PHE A 45 7.26 -3.29 5.38
C PHE A 45 7.68 -1.82 5.23
N GLY A 46 7.78 -1.06 6.33
CA GLY A 46 7.99 0.40 6.29
C GLY A 46 9.18 0.82 5.43
N GLU A 47 10.35 0.20 5.61
CA GLU A 47 11.55 0.52 4.85
C GLU A 47 11.46 0.13 3.36
N HIS A 48 10.59 -0.83 3.04
CA HIS A 48 10.41 -1.35 1.69
C HIS A 48 9.31 -0.62 0.92
N MET A 49 8.44 0.16 1.58
CA MET A 49 7.26 0.69 0.90
C MET A 49 7.60 1.67 -0.22
N VAL A 50 8.49 2.63 0.03
CA VAL A 50 8.90 3.59 -0.99
C VAL A 50 9.67 2.91 -2.13
N PRO A 51 10.69 2.06 -1.89
CA PRO A 51 11.34 1.31 -2.96
C PRO A 51 10.39 0.49 -3.83
N MET A 52 9.44 -0.23 -3.21
CA MET A 52 8.47 -1.06 -3.92
C MET A 52 7.56 -0.23 -4.84
N LEU A 53 7.03 0.89 -4.34
CA LEU A 53 6.15 1.75 -5.14
C LEU A 53 6.90 2.50 -6.25
N LYS A 54 8.20 2.74 -6.08
CA LYS A 54 9.05 3.33 -7.14
C LYS A 54 9.22 2.43 -8.36
N GLU A 55 8.90 1.13 -8.27
CA GLU A 55 8.79 0.28 -9.47
C GLU A 55 7.62 0.70 -10.38
N PHE A 56 6.61 1.37 -9.84
CA PHE A 56 5.36 1.70 -10.55
C PHE A 56 5.13 3.20 -10.73
N ALA A 57 5.82 4.06 -9.98
CA ALA A 57 5.58 5.50 -9.96
C ALA A 57 6.89 6.29 -9.88
N SER A 58 6.95 7.45 -10.54
CA SER A 58 8.16 8.29 -10.55
C SER A 58 8.24 9.32 -9.43
N ASN A 59 7.12 9.63 -8.76
CA ASN A 59 7.07 10.58 -7.65
C ASN A 59 6.45 9.89 -6.42
N VAL A 60 7.31 9.30 -5.58
CA VAL A 60 6.90 8.52 -4.40
C VAL A 60 7.53 9.12 -3.15
N THR A 61 6.71 9.40 -2.15
CA THR A 61 7.09 9.86 -0.81
C THR A 61 6.49 8.92 0.25
N GLY A 62 6.87 9.13 1.51
CA GLY A 62 6.40 8.34 2.66
C GLY A 62 7.52 7.53 3.30
N GLY A 63 7.20 6.36 3.84
CA GLY A 63 8.14 5.47 4.52
C GLY A 63 7.55 4.81 5.77
N SER A 64 8.44 4.57 6.74
CA SER A 64 8.12 3.84 7.96
C SER A 64 7.33 4.68 8.97
N ILE A 65 6.28 4.09 9.52
CA ILE A 65 5.62 4.56 10.75
C ILE A 65 6.27 3.83 11.91
N ALA A 66 6.86 4.60 12.83
CA ALA A 66 7.59 4.05 13.97
C ALA A 66 6.68 3.26 14.91
N ARG A 67 7.19 2.21 15.57
CA ARG A 67 6.45 1.32 16.49
C ARG A 67 5.10 0.87 15.91
N CYS A 68 5.12 0.37 14.69
CA CYS A 68 3.92 -0.03 13.96
C CYS A 68 4.19 -1.29 13.13
N ASN A 69 3.21 -2.18 13.05
CA ASN A 69 3.25 -3.39 12.25
C ASN A 69 2.41 -3.24 10.97
N HIS A 70 1.51 -4.18 10.66
CA HIS A 70 0.85 -4.27 9.37
C HIS A 70 -0.36 -3.33 9.23
N TYR A 71 -1.12 -3.11 10.30
CA TYR A 71 -2.40 -2.41 10.25
C TYR A 71 -2.22 -0.94 10.64
N VAL A 72 -1.49 -0.21 9.80
CA VAL A 72 -1.03 1.16 10.11
C VAL A 72 -2.13 2.12 10.55
N ALA A 73 -3.32 2.02 9.96
CA ALA A 73 -4.45 2.89 10.30
C ALA A 73 -5.06 2.56 11.67
N ASP A 74 -5.02 1.29 12.09
CA ASP A 74 -5.53 0.85 13.39
C ASP A 74 -4.48 1.06 14.49
N GLU A 75 -3.21 0.79 14.19
CA GLU A 75 -2.12 0.84 15.15
C GLU A 75 -1.65 2.26 15.43
N ARG A 76 -1.61 3.12 14.40
CA ARG A 76 -1.08 4.50 14.44
C ARG A 76 -1.96 5.48 13.65
N PRO A 77 -3.25 5.64 14.04
CA PRO A 77 -4.23 6.42 13.30
C PRO A 77 -3.85 7.89 13.12
N GLU A 78 -3.27 8.51 14.16
CA GLU A 78 -2.89 9.93 14.17
C GLU A 78 -1.75 10.20 13.18
N GLU A 79 -0.73 9.33 13.17
CA GLU A 79 0.39 9.44 12.24
C GLU A 79 -0.04 9.20 10.79
N VAL A 80 -0.92 8.22 10.55
CA VAL A 80 -1.48 7.97 9.21
C VAL A 80 -2.32 9.15 8.75
N ALA A 81 -3.22 9.66 9.59
CA ALA A 81 -4.06 10.80 9.25
C ALA A 81 -3.24 12.06 8.98
N GLY A 82 -2.26 12.36 9.83
CA GLY A 82 -1.35 13.48 9.65
C GLY A 82 -0.59 13.39 8.33
N ALA A 83 0.00 12.24 8.03
CA ALA A 83 0.71 12.02 6.77
C ALA A 83 -0.20 12.15 5.53
N LEU A 84 -1.46 11.72 5.61
CA LEU A 84 -2.45 11.87 4.53
C LEU A 84 -2.82 13.34 4.31
N ILE A 85 -3.13 14.09 5.37
CA ILE A 85 -3.48 15.52 5.28
C ILE A 85 -2.31 16.29 4.67
N ASP A 86 -1.11 16.11 5.22
CA ASP A 86 0.14 16.71 4.76
C ASP A 86 0.43 16.43 3.28
N PHE A 87 0.09 15.24 2.79
CA PHE A 87 0.28 14.86 1.40
C PHE A 87 -0.75 15.52 0.48
N LEU A 88 -2.01 15.57 0.91
CA LEU A 88 -3.12 16.13 0.14
C LEU A 88 -3.10 17.67 0.08
N GLU A 89 -2.60 18.36 1.11
CA GLU A 89 -2.46 19.81 1.12
C GLU A 89 -1.28 20.32 0.25
N ARG A 90 -0.30 19.45 -0.02
CA ARG A 90 0.87 19.77 -0.86
C ARG A 90 0.66 19.53 -2.36
N GLY A 91 -0.42 18.83 -2.73
CA GLY A 91 -0.77 18.51 -4.12
C GLY A 91 -1.72 19.54 -4.74
#